data_AF-A0A2P4NW18-F1
#
_entry.id   AF-A0A2P4NW18-F1
#
_cell.length_a   1.000
_cell.length_b   1.000
_cell.length_c   1.000
_cell.angle_alpha   90.00
_cell.angle_beta   90.00
_cell.angle_gamma   90.00
#
_symmetry.space_group_name_H-M   'P 1'
#
loop_
_entity.id
_entity.type
_entity.pdbx_description
1 polymer ?
#
loop_
_entity_poly.entity_id
_entity_poly.type
_entity_poly.pdbx_seq_one_letter_code
_entity_poly.pdbx_strand_id
1 'polypeptide(L)'
;MTRLVELEPTKFVRFLSDLWTQRNWQTNAQPRGEGRYLVQGQRGDGTKGLMLVLPAVETTVGKGHVKGFVAHAKKRGIDTVVVATQGEFDDAVRGFATNHDVTLLDRDELGETVAEEGLEQTVKQYTDGDVFETAEVEFGLPFDLPEPVEEALSSLPIAAVRERLAGLTGGDGDGDGGEDSSGGSLRDRLPSSVDDLKSGSPPSVRVVVVAVLLLVLALGSVAVLGPMVDGLGGVGGGGSGVAVSALSGATADSADLVARWNARTTDSLQVGNQTYAAPDGEQFVVVGLNATAASGSPGTLPQSALVFESDGVSYGHQPLSNVTGFDNGALFAPGESTHVWTVFAVPRNATTGTVLVQPTNEDTVAFVHDDTVSTDPNDDD
;
A
#
# COMPACT_ATOMS: atom_id res chain seq x y z
N MET A 1 -18.47 -18.69 -15.22
CA MET A 1 -17.97 -17.38 -14.78
C MET A 1 -16.46 -17.47 -14.77
N THR A 2 -15.80 -16.57 -15.51
CA THR A 2 -14.35 -16.49 -15.60
C THR A 2 -13.90 -15.56 -14.49
N ARG A 3 -13.79 -16.06 -13.26
CA ARG A 3 -13.33 -15.27 -12.11
C ARG A 3 -11.80 -15.33 -12.06
N LEU A 4 -11.14 -14.18 -11.97
CA LEU A 4 -9.69 -14.12 -11.85
C LEU A 4 -9.24 -14.81 -10.55
N VAL A 5 -8.15 -15.57 -10.59
CA VAL A 5 -7.53 -16.11 -9.36
C VAL A 5 -7.12 -14.99 -8.43
N GLU A 6 -7.18 -15.24 -7.12
CA GLU A 6 -6.67 -14.30 -6.12
C GLU A 6 -5.15 -14.10 -6.30
N LEU A 7 -4.73 -12.85 -6.25
CA LEU A 7 -3.33 -12.45 -6.31
C LEU A 7 -2.90 -11.88 -4.97
N GLU A 8 -1.62 -12.06 -4.64
CA GLU A 8 -1.02 -11.34 -3.52
C GLU A 8 -1.15 -9.81 -3.76
N PRO A 9 -1.46 -8.98 -2.76
CA PRO A 9 -1.79 -7.57 -2.94
C PRO A 9 -0.82 -6.77 -3.80
N THR A 10 0.50 -6.96 -3.63
CA THR A 10 1.48 -6.24 -4.44
C THR A 10 1.53 -6.73 -5.88
N LYS A 11 1.31 -8.04 -6.10
CA LYS A 11 1.17 -8.63 -7.44
C LYS A 11 -0.09 -8.13 -8.15
N PHE A 12 -1.20 -8.00 -7.45
CA PHE A 12 -2.44 -7.46 -8.02
C PHE A 12 -2.26 -6.04 -8.57
N VAL A 13 -1.59 -5.16 -7.81
CA VAL A 13 -1.31 -3.78 -8.24
C VAL A 13 -0.38 -3.74 -9.46
N ARG A 14 0.63 -4.62 -9.50
CA ARG A 14 1.53 -4.74 -10.66
C ARG A 14 0.80 -5.26 -11.89
N PHE A 15 -0.03 -6.29 -11.73
CA PHE A 15 -0.89 -6.80 -12.80
C PHE A 15 -1.74 -5.69 -13.41
N LEU A 16 -2.41 -4.87 -12.61
CA LEU A 16 -3.22 -3.75 -13.10
C LEU A 16 -2.38 -2.66 -13.80
N SER A 17 -1.16 -2.41 -13.32
CA SER A 17 -0.23 -1.46 -13.93
C SER A 17 0.26 -1.95 -15.30
N ASP A 18 0.59 -3.24 -15.41
CA ASP A 18 0.99 -3.88 -16.66
C ASP A 18 -0.17 -3.95 -17.65
N LEU A 19 -1.38 -4.20 -17.16
CA LEU A 19 -2.62 -4.18 -17.92
C LEU A 19 -2.87 -2.81 -18.57
N TRP A 20 -2.55 -1.72 -17.88
CA TRP A 20 -2.53 -0.37 -18.45
C TRP A 20 -1.36 -0.15 -19.40
N THR A 21 -0.17 -0.64 -19.05
CA THR A 21 1.04 -0.53 -19.90
C THR A 21 0.85 -1.18 -21.27
N GLN A 22 0.22 -2.35 -21.33
CA GLN A 22 -0.13 -3.03 -22.59
C GLN A 22 -1.11 -2.23 -23.45
N ARG A 23 -1.94 -1.40 -22.82
CA ARG A 23 -2.84 -0.45 -23.51
C ARG A 23 -2.18 0.90 -23.78
N ASN A 24 -0.85 0.94 -23.84
CA ASN A 24 -0.01 2.10 -24.14
C ASN A 24 -0.09 3.24 -23.11
N TRP A 25 -0.42 2.92 -21.86
CA TRP A 25 -0.31 3.87 -20.75
C TRP A 25 1.08 3.81 -20.13
N GLN A 26 1.63 4.96 -19.76
CA GLN A 26 2.76 5.04 -18.85
C GLN A 26 2.22 5.09 -17.43
N THR A 27 2.56 4.12 -16.61
CA THR A 27 1.97 3.97 -15.27
C THR A 27 2.97 4.24 -14.15
N ASN A 28 2.47 4.82 -13.06
CA ASN A 28 3.20 4.97 -11.80
C ASN A 28 2.29 4.55 -10.64
N ALA A 29 2.64 3.47 -9.96
CA ALA A 29 1.90 2.94 -8.83
C ALA A 29 2.53 3.40 -7.50
N GLN A 30 1.72 3.97 -6.62
CA GLN A 30 2.16 4.44 -5.30
C GLN A 30 1.27 3.88 -4.20
N PRO A 31 1.85 3.36 -3.10
CA PRO A 31 1.07 3.01 -1.93
C PRO A 31 0.47 4.28 -1.32
N ARG A 32 -0.76 4.17 -0.80
CA ARG A 32 -1.48 5.27 -0.14
C ARG A 32 -1.80 4.97 1.33
N GLY A 33 -1.15 3.96 1.90
CA GLY A 33 -1.39 3.47 3.25
C GLY A 33 -2.56 2.48 3.30
N GLU A 34 -2.65 1.73 4.41
CA GLU A 34 -3.78 0.83 4.71
C GLU A 34 -4.09 -0.18 3.59
N GLY A 35 -3.04 -0.69 2.95
CA GLY A 35 -3.17 -1.65 1.86
C GLY A 35 -3.74 -1.09 0.55
N ARG A 36 -4.00 0.22 0.45
CA ARG A 36 -4.52 0.87 -0.76
C ARG A 36 -3.40 1.40 -1.65
N TYR A 37 -3.64 1.42 -2.96
CA TYR A 37 -2.68 1.92 -3.94
C TYR A 37 -3.37 2.88 -4.92
N LEU A 38 -2.59 3.83 -5.40
CA LEU A 38 -2.99 4.75 -6.46
C LEU A 38 -2.10 4.50 -7.67
N VAL A 39 -2.70 4.12 -8.79
CA VAL A 39 -2.00 3.97 -10.06
C VAL A 39 -2.35 5.15 -10.95
N GLN A 40 -1.35 5.97 -11.24
CA GLN A 40 -1.45 7.08 -12.18
C GLN A 40 -1.07 6.59 -13.57
N GLY A 41 -1.83 6.99 -14.58
CA GLY A 41 -1.61 6.63 -15.97
C GLY A 41 -1.52 7.88 -16.84
N GLN A 42 -0.62 7.88 -17.81
CA GLN A 42 -0.63 8.86 -18.90
C GLN A 42 -0.44 8.15 -20.23
N ARG A 43 -1.37 8.37 -21.17
CA ARG A 43 -1.27 7.82 -22.52
C ARG A 43 -0.60 8.84 -23.46
N GLY A 44 0.02 8.34 -24.54
CA GLY A 44 0.82 9.17 -25.46
C GLY A 44 0.05 10.29 -26.18
N ASP A 45 -1.28 10.22 -26.21
CA ASP A 45 -2.18 11.26 -26.72
C ASP A 45 -2.50 12.36 -25.68
N GLY A 46 -1.94 12.26 -24.47
CA GLY A 46 -2.12 13.22 -23.38
C GLY A 46 -3.25 12.86 -22.42
N THR A 47 -4.01 11.79 -22.67
CA THR A 47 -5.06 11.31 -21.77
C THR A 47 -4.46 10.91 -20.41
N LYS A 48 -5.09 11.39 -19.34
CA LYS A 48 -4.70 11.11 -17.95
C LYS A 48 -5.65 10.10 -17.32
N GLY A 49 -5.07 9.11 -16.67
CA GLY A 49 -5.77 8.01 -16.02
C GLY A 49 -5.44 8.00 -14.54
N LEU A 50 -6.41 7.65 -13.72
CA LEU A 50 -6.21 7.43 -12.30
C LEU A 50 -6.99 6.20 -11.84
N MET A 51 -6.33 5.29 -11.15
CA MET A 51 -6.92 4.07 -10.62
C MET A 51 -6.68 3.96 -9.12
N LEU A 52 -7.76 3.81 -8.35
CA LEU A 52 -7.72 3.41 -6.95
C LEU A 52 -7.75 1.89 -6.86
N VAL A 53 -6.80 1.29 -6.15
CA VAL A 53 -6.68 -0.16 -6.01
C VAL A 53 -6.85 -0.55 -4.54
N LEU A 54 -7.82 -1.44 -4.29
CA LEU A 54 -8.14 -2.03 -2.99
C LEU A 54 -7.90 -3.56 -3.07
N PRO A 55 -6.67 -4.02 -2.86
CA PRO A 55 -6.27 -5.38 -3.17
C PRO A 55 -6.72 -6.43 -2.15
N ALA A 56 -7.32 -6.06 -1.02
CA ALA A 56 -7.74 -7.03 -0.01
C ALA A 56 -9.07 -7.69 -0.40
N VAL A 57 -9.10 -9.04 -0.40
CA VAL A 57 -10.28 -9.83 -0.78
C VAL A 57 -11.47 -9.66 0.18
N GLU A 58 -11.20 -9.43 1.46
CA GLU A 58 -12.24 -9.22 2.48
C GLU A 58 -12.86 -7.81 2.44
N THR A 59 -12.40 -6.93 1.53
CA THR A 59 -12.86 -5.53 1.49
C THR A 59 -14.13 -5.40 0.66
N THR A 60 -15.20 -4.91 1.29
CA THR A 60 -16.39 -4.42 0.58
C THR A 60 -16.25 -2.93 0.28
N VAL A 61 -16.18 -2.59 -1.01
CA VAL A 61 -15.96 -1.21 -1.47
C VAL A 61 -17.29 -0.46 -1.53
N GLY A 62 -17.59 0.25 -0.45
CA GLY A 62 -18.72 1.19 -0.36
C GLY A 62 -18.46 2.59 -0.92
N LYS A 63 -19.52 3.42 -0.94
CA LYS A 63 -19.52 4.78 -1.55
C LYS A 63 -18.54 5.75 -0.88
N GLY A 64 -18.28 5.58 0.42
CA GLY A 64 -17.30 6.37 1.16
C GLY A 64 -15.90 6.28 0.54
N HIS A 65 -15.49 5.06 0.15
CA HIS A 65 -14.18 4.82 -0.46
C HIS A 65 -14.02 5.50 -1.84
N VAL A 66 -15.10 5.61 -2.61
CA VAL A 66 -15.05 6.06 -4.00
C VAL A 66 -15.28 7.57 -4.14
N LYS A 67 -16.11 8.17 -3.27
CA LYS A 67 -16.52 9.58 -3.38
C LYS A 67 -15.33 10.54 -3.35
N GLY A 68 -14.42 10.38 -2.39
CA GLY A 68 -13.23 11.23 -2.26
C GLY A 68 -12.29 11.10 -3.47
N PHE A 69 -12.11 9.86 -3.94
CA PHE A 69 -11.29 9.55 -5.11
C PHE A 69 -11.81 10.19 -6.40
N VAL A 70 -13.12 10.10 -6.66
CA VAL A 70 -13.74 10.72 -7.84
C VAL A 70 -13.62 12.24 -7.82
N ALA A 71 -13.80 12.87 -6.65
CA ALA A 71 -13.61 14.30 -6.49
C ALA A 71 -12.15 14.70 -6.80
N HIS A 72 -11.17 13.90 -6.34
CA HIS A 72 -9.76 14.11 -6.63
C HIS A 72 -9.45 13.99 -8.14
N ALA A 73 -9.96 12.95 -8.79
CA ALA A 73 -9.77 12.72 -10.22
C ALA A 73 -10.34 13.89 -11.05
N LYS A 74 -11.53 14.37 -10.71
CA LYS A 74 -12.15 15.52 -11.39
C LYS A 74 -11.32 16.81 -11.23
N LYS A 75 -10.78 17.07 -10.03
CA LYS A 75 -9.89 18.23 -9.77
C LYS A 75 -8.63 18.19 -10.63
N ARG A 76 -8.03 17.02 -10.79
CA ARG A 76 -6.78 16.82 -11.55
C ARG A 76 -7.00 16.81 -13.07
N GLY A 77 -8.25 16.92 -13.54
CA GLY A 77 -8.60 16.79 -14.94
C GLY A 77 -8.20 15.41 -15.48
N ILE A 78 -8.51 14.37 -14.71
CA ILE A 78 -8.30 12.98 -15.12
C ILE A 78 -9.44 12.61 -16.07
N ASP A 79 -9.08 12.03 -17.21
CA ASP A 79 -10.00 11.63 -18.27
C ASP A 79 -10.56 10.22 -18.05
N THR A 80 -9.79 9.34 -17.40
CA THR A 80 -10.17 7.94 -17.14
C THR A 80 -10.03 7.61 -15.66
N VAL A 81 -11.15 7.27 -15.01
CA VAL A 81 -11.20 7.00 -13.56
C VAL A 81 -11.61 5.55 -13.34
N VAL A 82 -10.77 4.80 -12.63
CA VAL A 82 -10.98 3.37 -12.39
C VAL A 82 -10.90 3.08 -10.89
N VAL A 83 -11.75 2.18 -10.40
CA VAL A 83 -11.61 1.59 -9.06
C VAL A 83 -11.51 0.10 -9.23
N ALA A 84 -10.42 -0.49 -8.74
CA ALA A 84 -10.15 -1.91 -8.85
C ALA A 84 -10.08 -2.55 -7.46
N THR A 85 -10.67 -3.74 -7.29
CA THR A 85 -10.67 -4.48 -6.04
C THR A 85 -10.53 -5.98 -6.27
N GLN A 86 -9.96 -6.69 -5.29
CA GLN A 86 -10.06 -8.16 -5.24
C GLN A 86 -11.26 -8.65 -4.43
N GLY A 87 -11.87 -7.77 -3.62
CA GLY A 87 -13.11 -8.03 -2.91
C GLY A 87 -14.33 -7.70 -3.76
N GLU A 88 -15.36 -7.13 -3.12
CA GLU A 88 -16.65 -6.88 -3.77
C GLU A 88 -17.06 -5.41 -3.70
N PHE A 89 -17.88 -4.98 -4.66
CA PHE A 89 -18.52 -3.67 -4.64
C PHE A 89 -19.91 -3.75 -4.01
N ASP A 90 -20.21 -2.81 -3.12
CA ASP A 90 -21.58 -2.57 -2.65
C ASP A 90 -22.46 -2.05 -3.81
N ASP A 91 -23.73 -2.44 -3.83
CA ASP A 91 -24.72 -2.04 -4.84
C ASP A 91 -24.88 -0.52 -4.92
N ALA A 92 -24.78 0.16 -3.79
CA ALA A 92 -24.85 1.62 -3.73
C ALA A 92 -23.70 2.30 -4.51
N VAL A 93 -22.56 1.62 -4.66
CA VAL A 93 -21.41 2.11 -5.43
C VAL A 93 -21.62 1.99 -6.92
N ARG A 94 -22.25 0.92 -7.41
CA ARG A 94 -22.47 0.70 -8.85
C ARG A 94 -23.26 1.84 -9.46
N GLY A 95 -24.37 2.24 -8.82
CA GLY A 95 -25.16 3.39 -9.26
C GLY A 95 -24.41 4.73 -9.18
N PHE A 96 -23.51 4.90 -8.20
CA PHE A 96 -22.68 6.09 -8.11
C PHE A 96 -21.63 6.14 -9.22
N ALA A 97 -20.96 5.02 -9.50
CA ALA A 97 -19.92 4.90 -10.51
C ALA A 97 -20.46 5.23 -11.91
N THR A 98 -21.63 4.71 -12.28
CA THR A 98 -22.29 5.02 -13.55
C THR A 98 -22.60 6.51 -13.71
N ASN A 99 -23.05 7.18 -12.64
CA ASN A 99 -23.38 8.62 -12.68
C ASN A 99 -22.15 9.53 -12.78
N HIS A 100 -20.95 8.98 -12.53
CA HIS A 100 -19.70 9.74 -12.46
C HIS A 100 -18.63 9.24 -13.44
N ASP A 101 -19.03 8.41 -14.42
CA ASP A 101 -18.14 7.84 -15.44
C ASP A 101 -16.92 7.12 -14.84
N VAL A 102 -17.15 6.34 -13.78
CA VAL A 102 -16.11 5.55 -13.09
C VAL A 102 -16.23 4.08 -13.51
N THR A 103 -15.14 3.50 -13.98
CA THR A 103 -15.08 2.06 -14.24
C THR A 103 -14.78 1.30 -12.95
N LEU A 104 -15.61 0.31 -12.62
CA LEU A 104 -15.40 -0.59 -11.50
C LEU A 104 -14.86 -1.92 -12.01
N LEU A 105 -13.79 -2.43 -11.38
CA LEU A 105 -13.15 -3.69 -11.75
C LEU A 105 -13.00 -4.57 -10.51
N ASP A 106 -13.85 -5.57 -10.36
CA ASP A 106 -13.69 -6.63 -9.38
C ASP A 106 -13.06 -7.88 -10.04
N ARG A 107 -12.90 -8.98 -9.31
CA ARG A 107 -12.30 -10.21 -9.85
C ARG A 107 -13.11 -10.84 -10.98
N ASP A 108 -14.42 -10.65 -10.98
CA ASP A 108 -15.29 -11.21 -12.01
C ASP A 108 -15.15 -10.37 -13.29
N GLU A 109 -15.28 -9.04 -13.18
CA GLU A 109 -15.08 -8.10 -14.29
C GLU A 109 -13.66 -8.16 -14.89
N LEU A 110 -12.64 -8.31 -14.04
CA LEU A 110 -11.26 -8.48 -14.48
C LEU A 110 -11.05 -9.81 -15.21
N GLY A 111 -11.67 -10.89 -14.73
CA GLY A 111 -11.56 -12.18 -15.37
C GLY A 111 -12.28 -12.23 -16.72
N GLU A 112 -13.43 -11.55 -16.85
CA GLU A 112 -14.09 -11.33 -18.15
C GLU A 112 -13.21 -10.50 -19.09
N THR A 113 -12.69 -9.36 -18.63
CA THR A 113 -11.77 -8.50 -19.41
C THR A 113 -10.54 -9.28 -19.90
N VAL A 114 -9.94 -10.10 -19.03
CA VAL A 114 -8.76 -10.91 -19.37
C VAL A 114 -9.08 -11.94 -20.45
N ALA A 115 -10.23 -12.61 -20.35
CA ALA A 115 -10.65 -13.62 -21.31
C ALA A 115 -11.04 -13.00 -22.67
N GLU A 116 -11.71 -11.86 -22.66
CA GLU A 116 -12.14 -11.17 -23.88
C GLU A 116 -10.98 -10.56 -24.67
N GLU A 117 -10.01 -9.98 -23.96
CA GLU A 117 -8.87 -9.31 -24.59
C GLU A 117 -7.66 -10.25 -24.82
N GLY A 118 -7.75 -11.53 -24.45
CA GLY A 118 -6.67 -12.50 -24.64
C GLY A 118 -5.43 -12.21 -23.79
N LEU A 119 -5.64 -11.74 -22.55
CA LEU A 119 -4.59 -11.26 -21.65
C LEU A 119 -4.13 -12.31 -20.65
N GLU A 120 -4.46 -13.59 -20.88
CA GLU A 120 -4.18 -14.68 -19.95
C GLU A 120 -2.66 -14.87 -19.73
N GLN A 121 -1.84 -14.58 -20.75
CA GLN A 121 -0.39 -14.60 -20.60
C GLN A 121 0.14 -13.55 -19.62
N THR A 122 -0.54 -12.41 -19.49
CA THR A 122 -0.18 -11.36 -18.53
C THR A 122 -0.47 -11.83 -17.12
N VAL A 123 -1.62 -12.44 -16.89
CA VAL A 123 -2.00 -13.00 -15.58
C VAL A 123 -1.05 -14.12 -15.17
N LYS A 124 -0.67 -15.01 -16.10
CA LYS A 124 0.29 -16.11 -15.87
C LYS A 124 1.66 -15.67 -15.37
N GLN A 125 2.05 -14.41 -15.56
CA GLN A 125 3.32 -13.89 -15.03
C GLN A 125 3.25 -13.60 -13.53
N TYR A 126 2.03 -13.42 -13.00
CA TYR A 126 1.78 -13.09 -11.61
C TYR A 126 1.31 -14.30 -10.79
N THR A 127 0.99 -15.41 -11.46
CA THR A 127 0.49 -16.66 -10.89
C THR A 127 1.43 -17.82 -11.21
N ASP A 128 1.26 -18.95 -10.53
CA ASP A 128 2.03 -20.17 -10.81
C ASP A 128 1.48 -20.94 -12.04
N GLY A 129 0.84 -20.24 -12.99
CA GLY A 129 0.27 -20.78 -14.23
C GLY A 129 -1.25 -20.77 -14.32
N ASP A 130 -1.94 -20.62 -13.18
CA ASP A 130 -3.40 -20.52 -13.10
C ASP A 130 -3.89 -19.11 -13.39
N VAL A 131 -4.94 -18.97 -14.19
CA VAL A 131 -5.46 -17.64 -14.60
C VAL A 131 -6.82 -17.37 -13.99
N PHE A 132 -7.65 -18.41 -13.95
CA PHE A 132 -9.00 -18.34 -13.44
C PHE A 132 -9.12 -19.27 -12.26
N GLU A 133 -9.94 -18.89 -11.30
CA GLU A 133 -10.31 -19.75 -10.19
C GLU A 133 -11.05 -20.97 -10.75
N THR A 134 -10.53 -22.17 -10.52
CA THR A 134 -11.26 -23.39 -10.85
C THR A 134 -12.45 -23.47 -9.92
N ALA A 135 -13.63 -23.13 -10.43
CA ALA A 135 -14.86 -23.48 -9.76
C ALA A 135 -14.91 -25.00 -9.65
N GLU A 136 -14.59 -25.54 -8.47
CA GLU A 136 -15.05 -26.86 -8.08
C GLU A 136 -16.57 -26.76 -8.03
N VAL A 137 -17.21 -27.02 -9.18
CA VAL A 137 -18.62 -27.36 -9.19
C VAL A 137 -18.67 -28.72 -8.52
N GLU A 138 -18.86 -28.71 -7.21
CA GLU A 138 -19.40 -29.87 -6.50
C GLU A 138 -20.77 -30.11 -7.13
N PHE A 139 -20.80 -30.92 -8.18
CA PHE A 139 -22.02 -31.54 -8.67
C PHE A 139 -22.46 -32.47 -7.54
N GLY A 140 -23.16 -31.91 -6.55
CA GLY A 140 -24.07 -32.64 -5.70
C GLY A 140 -25.19 -33.16 -6.59
N LEU A 141 -24.90 -34.24 -7.32
CA LEU A 141 -25.93 -34.99 -8.04
C LEU A 141 -26.96 -35.40 -6.98
N PRO A 142 -28.24 -35.02 -7.09
CA PRO A 142 -29.25 -35.36 -6.11
C PRO A 142 -29.72 -36.82 -6.22
N PHE A 143 -28.82 -37.74 -6.60
CA PHE A 143 -29.14 -39.13 -6.82
C PHE A 143 -28.00 -39.99 -6.24
N ASP A 144 -28.34 -40.88 -5.31
CA ASP A 144 -27.48 -42.00 -4.90
C ASP A 144 -27.11 -42.77 -6.18
N LEU A 145 -25.85 -42.69 -6.60
CA LEU A 145 -25.34 -43.49 -7.69
C LEU A 145 -25.17 -44.92 -7.16
N PRO A 146 -25.91 -45.92 -7.69
CA PRO A 146 -25.65 -47.31 -7.34
C PRO A 146 -24.27 -47.70 -7.88
N GLU A 147 -23.44 -48.29 -7.03
CA GLU A 147 -22.20 -48.94 -7.48
C GLU A 147 -22.53 -49.97 -8.58
N PRO A 148 -21.75 -50.06 -9.67
CA PRO A 148 -20.30 -49.81 -9.76
C PRO A 148 -19.91 -48.91 -10.95
N VAL A 149 -19.39 -47.70 -10.68
CA VAL A 149 -18.88 -46.79 -11.74
C VAL A 149 -17.40 -47.06 -12.08
N GLU A 150 -16.73 -47.94 -11.33
CA GLU A 150 -15.33 -48.32 -11.59
C GLU A 150 -15.16 -49.12 -12.91
N GLU A 151 -16.17 -49.90 -13.32
CA GLU A 151 -16.16 -50.58 -14.63
C GLU A 151 -16.45 -49.62 -15.80
N ALA A 152 -17.19 -48.54 -15.58
CA ALA A 152 -17.51 -47.58 -16.63
C ALA A 152 -16.29 -46.70 -16.97
N LEU A 153 -15.50 -46.29 -15.96
CA LEU A 153 -14.30 -45.47 -16.16
C LEU A 153 -13.12 -46.23 -16.78
N SER A 154 -13.06 -47.55 -16.57
CA SER A 154 -12.05 -48.43 -17.18
C SER A 154 -12.35 -48.79 -18.65
N SER A 155 -13.54 -48.46 -19.15
CA SER A 155 -13.93 -48.64 -20.56
C SER A 155 -13.66 -47.43 -21.46
N LEU A 156 -13.23 -46.30 -20.90
CA LEU A 156 -12.86 -45.10 -21.67
C LEU A 156 -11.47 -45.32 -22.31
N PRO A 157 -11.31 -45.12 -23.63
CA PRO A 157 -10.06 -45.40 -24.34
C PRO A 157 -9.04 -44.27 -24.13
N ILE A 158 -8.53 -44.14 -22.90
CA ILE A 158 -7.50 -43.14 -22.55
C ILE A 158 -6.14 -43.48 -23.19
N ALA A 159 -5.98 -44.68 -23.77
CA ALA A 159 -4.79 -45.07 -24.52
C ALA A 159 -4.56 -44.23 -25.80
N ALA A 160 -5.61 -43.73 -26.46
CA ALA A 160 -5.47 -42.98 -27.72
C ALA A 160 -4.97 -41.54 -27.53
N VAL A 161 -5.04 -40.99 -26.31
CA VAL A 161 -4.54 -39.62 -26.01
C VAL A 161 -3.06 -39.65 -25.61
N ARG A 162 -2.54 -40.79 -25.15
CA ARG A 162 -1.12 -40.95 -24.81
C ARG A 162 -0.22 -41.09 -26.05
N GLU A 163 -0.70 -41.67 -27.14
CA GLU A 163 0.06 -41.75 -28.42
C GLU A 163 0.21 -40.40 -29.13
N ARG A 164 -0.73 -39.46 -28.95
CA ARG A 164 -0.59 -38.10 -29.53
C ARG A 164 0.33 -37.17 -28.75
N LEU A 165 0.67 -37.50 -27.51
CA LEU A 165 1.58 -36.70 -26.68
C LEU A 165 3.05 -37.19 -26.76
N ALA A 166 3.29 -38.42 -27.23
CA ALA A 166 4.65 -38.97 -27.42
C ALA A 166 5.32 -38.52 -28.74
N GLY A 167 4.61 -37.85 -29.65
CA GLY A 167 5.13 -37.41 -30.95
C GLY A 167 5.81 -36.03 -30.97
N LEU A 168 5.95 -35.35 -29.81
CA LEU A 168 6.52 -34.00 -29.73
C LEU A 168 7.92 -33.96 -29.07
N THR A 169 8.49 -35.10 -28.70
CA THR A 169 9.86 -35.20 -28.16
C THR A 169 10.58 -36.41 -28.77
N GLY A 170 11.08 -36.27 -30.00
CA GLY A 170 11.83 -37.31 -30.69
C GLY A 170 12.57 -36.73 -31.89
N GLY A 171 13.76 -36.18 -31.64
CA GLY A 171 14.73 -35.82 -32.66
C GLY A 171 16.00 -36.63 -32.43
N ASP A 172 16.12 -37.74 -33.16
CA ASP A 172 17.28 -38.61 -33.21
C ASP A 172 18.49 -37.94 -33.88
N GLY A 173 19.69 -38.35 -33.44
CA GLY A 173 20.98 -37.99 -34.02
C GLY A 173 22.07 -38.91 -33.51
N ASP A 174 22.13 -40.09 -34.14
CA ASP A 174 23.09 -41.19 -33.98
C ASP A 174 24.59 -40.83 -34.15
N GLY A 175 25.45 -41.70 -33.59
CA GLY A 175 26.85 -41.91 -33.99
C GLY A 175 27.79 -42.07 -32.79
N ASP A 176 27.88 -43.25 -32.17
CA ASP A 176 28.76 -44.39 -32.49
C ASP A 176 30.25 -44.22 -32.09
N GLY A 177 30.80 -45.26 -31.45
CA GLY A 177 32.23 -45.57 -31.49
C GLY A 177 33.04 -45.53 -30.18
N GLY A 178 33.25 -46.71 -29.59
CA GLY A 178 34.54 -47.21 -29.06
C GLY A 178 35.10 -46.59 -27.76
N GLU A 179 35.19 -47.37 -26.67
CA GLU A 179 36.38 -48.18 -26.31
C GLU A 179 37.53 -47.36 -25.69
N ASP A 180 37.76 -47.54 -24.38
CA ASP A 180 39.07 -47.90 -23.79
C ASP A 180 39.43 -47.27 -22.45
N SER A 181 40.19 -48.07 -21.71
CA SER A 181 40.55 -48.01 -20.29
C SER A 181 41.65 -47.00 -19.95
N SER A 182 41.91 -46.87 -18.63
CA SER A 182 43.07 -46.26 -17.92
C SER A 182 42.73 -44.88 -17.33
N GLY A 183 42.99 -44.51 -16.07
CA GLY A 183 44.04 -44.93 -15.13
C GLY A 183 44.96 -43.74 -14.83
N GLY A 184 45.01 -43.24 -13.58
CA GLY A 184 46.00 -42.27 -13.09
C GLY A 184 45.39 -41.05 -12.37
N SER A 185 45.42 -40.98 -11.03
CA SER A 185 46.50 -40.42 -10.17
C SER A 185 46.66 -38.90 -10.34
N LEU A 186 46.16 -38.08 -9.40
CA LEU A 186 46.90 -37.54 -8.25
C LEU A 186 48.31 -37.03 -8.59
N ARG A 187 48.50 -35.74 -8.30
CA ARG A 187 49.75 -34.93 -8.33
C ARG A 187 50.08 -34.36 -9.70
N ASP A 188 49.74 -33.09 -9.90
CA ASP A 188 50.79 -32.07 -9.88
C ASP A 188 50.20 -30.65 -9.87
N ARG A 189 50.96 -29.73 -9.28
CA ARG A 189 50.83 -28.26 -9.34
C ARG A 189 49.92 -27.54 -8.32
N LEU A 190 50.43 -27.50 -7.10
CA LEU A 190 50.61 -26.27 -6.31
C LEU A 190 52.06 -26.27 -5.79
N PRO A 191 52.64 -25.19 -5.21
CA PRO A 191 52.39 -23.74 -5.32
C PRO A 191 53.70 -22.90 -5.42
N SER A 192 53.59 -21.58 -5.55
CA SER A 192 54.55 -20.61 -4.99
C SER A 192 53.82 -19.25 -4.87
N SER A 193 53.31 -18.89 -3.69
CA SER A 193 53.98 -18.05 -2.66
C SER A 193 53.95 -16.56 -3.03
N VAL A 194 53.01 -15.79 -2.46
CA VAL A 194 53.10 -14.91 -1.25
C VAL A 194 53.70 -13.54 -1.54
N ASP A 195 53.17 -12.52 -0.84
CA ASP A 195 53.28 -11.06 -1.02
C ASP A 195 52.16 -10.50 -1.95
N ASP A 196 51.21 -9.68 -1.51
CA ASP A 196 51.19 -8.80 -0.34
C ASP A 196 49.75 -8.45 0.08
N LEU A 197 49.60 -8.16 1.37
CA LEU A 197 48.36 -7.94 2.09
C LEU A 197 47.87 -6.49 1.99
N LYS A 198 46.60 -6.32 1.62
CA LYS A 198 45.71 -5.25 2.13
C LYS A 198 44.27 -5.76 1.98
N SER A 199 43.77 -6.53 2.94
CA SER A 199 43.08 -6.05 4.14
C SER A 199 41.92 -5.10 3.81
N GLY A 200 40.70 -5.57 4.00
CA GLY A 200 39.49 -4.75 3.88
C GLY A 200 38.22 -5.56 3.61
N SER A 201 37.79 -6.35 4.61
CA SER A 201 36.43 -6.90 4.71
C SER A 201 35.40 -5.80 4.46
N PRO A 202 34.38 -5.96 3.59
CA PRO A 202 33.33 -4.96 3.48
C PRO A 202 32.45 -5.01 4.75
N PRO A 203 32.25 -3.88 5.45
CA PRO A 203 31.39 -3.83 6.61
C PRO A 203 29.92 -3.77 6.22
N SER A 204 29.13 -4.41 7.07
CA SER A 204 27.73 -4.15 7.39
C SER A 204 27.25 -2.74 7.00
N VAL A 205 26.28 -2.65 6.10
CA VAL A 205 25.64 -1.39 5.72
C VAL A 205 24.63 -1.02 6.81
N ARG A 206 25.14 -0.39 7.86
CA ARG A 206 24.39 0.49 8.75
C ARG A 206 24.85 1.92 8.46
N VAL A 207 23.89 2.80 8.17
CA VAL A 207 23.96 4.27 8.35
C VAL A 207 24.96 5.02 7.47
N VAL A 208 24.52 5.59 6.34
CA VAL A 208 24.87 6.96 5.88
C VAL A 208 23.79 7.48 4.92
N VAL A 209 22.72 8.10 5.43
CA VAL A 209 21.85 9.02 4.66
C VAL A 209 21.51 10.21 5.57
N VAL A 210 22.52 10.97 6.00
CA VAL A 210 22.32 12.20 6.83
C VAL A 210 23.11 13.41 6.29
N ALA A 211 23.84 13.29 5.18
CA ALA A 211 24.74 14.37 4.75
C ALA A 211 24.18 15.35 3.70
N VAL A 212 23.00 15.11 3.10
CA VAL A 212 22.48 15.98 2.02
C VAL A 212 21.40 16.97 2.48
N LEU A 213 20.68 16.67 3.57
CA LEU A 213 19.61 17.55 4.07
C LEU A 213 20.12 18.80 4.81
N LEU A 214 21.35 18.79 5.32
CA LEU A 214 21.92 19.95 6.03
C LEU A 214 22.52 21.02 5.10
N LEU A 215 22.73 20.74 3.81
CA LEU A 215 23.29 21.73 2.88
C LEU A 215 22.23 22.72 2.37
N VAL A 216 20.95 22.35 2.40
CA VAL A 216 19.84 23.23 1.98
C VAL A 216 19.46 24.24 3.07
N LEU A 217 19.79 23.96 4.34
CA LEU A 217 19.48 24.85 5.47
C LEU A 217 20.50 25.97 5.70
N ALA A 218 21.66 25.96 5.04
CA ALA A 218 22.76 26.88 5.38
C ALA A 218 22.97 28.06 4.42
N LEU A 219 22.33 28.12 3.25
CA LEU A 219 22.59 29.19 2.27
C LEU A 219 21.31 29.72 1.60
N GLY A 220 20.77 30.78 2.19
CA GLY A 220 20.12 31.84 1.42
C GLY A 220 18.60 31.91 1.53
N SER A 221 18.10 32.45 2.63
CA SER A 221 17.21 33.62 2.61
C SER A 221 17.03 34.15 4.03
N VAL A 222 17.68 35.27 4.31
CA VAL A 222 17.36 36.12 5.45
C VAL A 222 16.04 36.81 5.11
N ALA A 223 14.93 36.29 5.62
CA ALA A 223 13.63 36.93 5.52
C ALA A 223 12.99 36.93 6.91
N VAL A 224 13.07 38.10 7.55
CA VAL A 224 12.15 38.65 8.55
C VAL A 224 11.59 37.66 9.57
N LEU A 225 12.11 37.73 10.80
CA LEU A 225 11.45 37.25 12.02
C LEU A 225 10.06 37.91 12.14
N GLY A 226 9.02 37.21 11.64
CA GLY A 226 7.64 37.38 12.07
C GLY A 226 7.40 36.55 13.34
N PRO A 227 6.39 36.89 14.15
CA PRO A 227 6.22 36.31 15.48
C PRO A 227 6.01 34.79 15.36
N MET A 228 6.92 34.03 15.94
CA MET A 228 6.69 32.62 16.24
C MET A 228 5.48 32.57 17.18
N VAL A 229 4.36 32.05 16.68
CA VAL A 229 3.21 31.72 17.53
C VAL A 229 3.62 30.53 18.38
N ASP A 230 3.82 30.85 19.64
CA ASP A 230 4.13 29.97 20.76
C ASP A 230 2.99 28.94 20.91
N GLY A 231 3.27 27.68 20.57
CA GLY A 231 2.33 26.55 20.62
C GLY A 231 2.80 25.51 21.62
N LEU A 232 3.09 25.93 22.86
CA LEU A 232 3.29 25.00 23.97
C LEU A 232 1.95 24.33 24.29
N GLY A 233 1.83 23.05 23.92
CA GLY A 233 0.68 22.21 24.25
C GLY A 233 0.50 22.07 25.75
N GLY A 234 -0.70 22.36 26.22
CA GLY A 234 -1.08 22.36 27.62
C GLY A 234 -1.13 20.95 28.22
N VAL A 235 -0.52 20.81 29.40
CA VAL A 235 -0.60 19.62 30.25
C VAL A 235 -2.02 19.51 30.83
N GLY A 236 -2.86 18.70 30.19
CA GLY A 236 -4.18 18.32 30.71
C GLY A 236 -4.07 17.18 31.73
N GLY A 237 -3.98 17.52 33.02
CA GLY A 237 -4.42 16.67 34.14
C GLY A 237 -3.54 15.48 34.53
N GLY A 238 -2.51 15.72 35.35
CA GLY A 238 -2.04 14.75 36.35
C GLY A 238 -1.35 13.48 35.85
N GLY A 239 -0.30 13.60 35.05
CA GLY A 239 0.53 12.44 34.67
C GLY A 239 1.91 12.86 34.18
N SER A 240 2.91 12.04 34.47
CA SER A 240 4.27 12.12 33.90
C SER A 240 4.21 11.83 32.39
N GLY A 241 3.68 12.76 31.60
CA GLY A 241 3.47 12.62 30.16
C GLY A 241 4.52 13.35 29.32
N VAL A 242 4.69 12.90 28.07
CA VAL A 242 5.52 13.56 27.05
C VAL A 242 4.90 14.91 26.70
N ALA A 243 5.68 16.00 26.78
CA ALA A 243 5.24 17.30 26.28
C ALA A 243 5.28 17.30 24.76
N VAL A 244 4.12 17.45 24.11
CA VAL A 244 4.00 17.37 22.65
C VAL A 244 3.92 18.77 22.05
N SER A 245 4.69 19.00 20.98
CA SER A 245 4.57 20.15 20.08
C SER A 245 4.30 19.67 18.66
N ALA A 246 3.94 20.57 17.75
CA ALA A 246 3.84 20.28 16.33
C ALA A 246 4.53 21.37 15.51
N LEU A 247 5.16 20.98 14.41
CA LEU A 247 5.88 21.89 13.53
C LEU A 247 5.42 21.74 12.08
N SER A 248 5.17 22.88 11.45
CA SER A 248 4.73 23.00 10.06
C SER A 248 5.69 23.84 9.24
N GLY A 249 5.85 23.47 7.97
CA GLY A 249 6.59 24.26 6.99
C GLY A 249 5.78 25.43 6.39
N ALA A 250 4.46 25.43 6.56
CA ALA A 250 3.54 26.45 6.04
C ALA A 250 2.74 27.12 7.16
N THR A 251 2.26 28.33 6.91
CA THR A 251 1.34 29.05 7.81
C THR A 251 -0.11 28.75 7.47
N ALA A 252 -1.03 28.92 8.43
CA ALA A 252 -2.46 28.66 8.21
C ALA A 252 -3.06 29.45 7.02
N ASP A 253 -2.52 30.63 6.71
CA ASP A 253 -2.98 31.46 5.58
C ASP A 253 -2.48 30.98 4.20
N SER A 254 -1.42 30.15 4.18
CA SER A 254 -0.74 29.70 2.96
C SER A 254 -0.78 28.20 2.74
N ALA A 255 -1.21 27.44 3.76
CA ALA A 255 -1.30 26.00 3.70
C ALA A 255 -2.52 25.53 2.90
N ASP A 256 -2.35 24.43 2.19
CA ASP A 256 -3.42 23.72 1.50
C ASP A 256 -4.36 23.03 2.50
N LEU A 257 -3.85 22.68 3.69
CA LEU A 257 -4.59 22.05 4.77
C LEU A 257 -4.23 22.66 6.13
N VAL A 258 -5.25 23.03 6.90
CA VAL A 258 -5.10 23.47 8.29
C VAL A 258 -5.54 22.35 9.21
N ALA A 259 -4.61 21.83 10.00
CA ALA A 259 -4.84 20.78 10.97
C ALA A 259 -4.84 21.38 12.38
N ARG A 260 -6.04 21.52 12.96
CA ARG A 260 -6.18 21.83 14.38
C ARG A 260 -5.86 20.59 15.19
N TRP A 261 -5.02 20.68 16.21
CA TRP A 261 -4.49 19.48 16.85
C TRP A 261 -4.43 19.56 18.37
N ASN A 262 -4.54 18.39 18.98
CA ASN A 262 -4.27 18.14 20.39
C ASN A 262 -3.59 16.78 20.55
N ALA A 263 -2.95 16.54 21.70
CA ALA A 263 -2.31 15.27 21.98
C ALA A 263 -2.43 14.87 23.45
N ARG A 264 -2.42 13.55 23.69
CA ARG A 264 -2.34 12.97 25.04
C ARG A 264 -1.43 11.76 25.06
N THR A 265 -0.99 11.40 26.25
CA THR A 265 -0.24 10.16 26.49
C THR A 265 -1.09 9.13 27.23
N THR A 266 -0.91 7.85 26.92
CA THR A 266 -1.60 6.75 27.59
C THR A 266 -0.83 5.45 27.45
N ASP A 267 -0.99 4.53 28.41
CA ASP A 267 -0.43 3.18 28.35
C ASP A 267 -1.32 2.21 27.56
N SER A 268 -2.59 2.55 27.39
CA SER A 268 -3.56 1.75 26.63
C SER A 268 -4.55 2.63 25.91
N LEU A 269 -4.98 2.21 24.73
CA LEU A 269 -5.96 2.88 23.90
C LEU A 269 -7.16 1.98 23.67
N GLN A 270 -8.36 2.47 23.93
CA GLN A 270 -9.59 1.76 23.60
C GLN A 270 -10.18 2.35 22.32
N VAL A 271 -10.47 1.49 21.35
CA VAL A 271 -11.13 1.84 20.08
C VAL A 271 -12.28 0.87 19.86
N GLY A 272 -13.50 1.37 19.94
CA GLY A 272 -14.72 0.58 20.03
C GLY A 272 -14.65 -0.45 21.16
N ASN A 273 -14.79 -1.72 20.79
CA ASN A 273 -14.74 -2.86 21.72
C ASN A 273 -13.34 -3.47 21.87
N GLN A 274 -12.31 -2.88 21.28
CA GLN A 274 -10.93 -3.38 21.33
C GLN A 274 -10.06 -2.49 22.22
N THR A 275 -9.19 -3.11 23.01
CA THR A 275 -8.19 -2.42 23.82
C THR A 275 -6.81 -2.78 23.33
N TYR A 276 -6.01 -1.77 23.02
CA TYR A 276 -4.62 -1.88 22.59
C TYR A 276 -3.72 -1.44 23.74
N ALA A 277 -2.74 -2.26 24.09
CA ALA A 277 -1.70 -1.89 25.04
C ALA A 277 -0.47 -1.37 24.31
N ALA A 278 0.20 -0.38 24.88
CA ALA A 278 1.50 0.05 24.39
C ALA A 278 2.52 -1.11 24.49
N PRO A 279 3.46 -1.21 23.54
CA PRO A 279 4.54 -2.18 23.62
C PRO A 279 5.34 -2.07 24.93
N ASP A 280 6.01 -3.17 25.32
CA ASP A 280 6.79 -3.22 26.55
C ASP A 280 7.89 -2.13 26.57
N GLY A 281 7.86 -1.29 27.61
CA GLY A 281 8.81 -0.18 27.77
C GLY A 281 8.43 1.10 27.03
N GLU A 282 7.32 1.09 26.29
CA GLU A 282 6.79 2.22 25.54
C GLU A 282 5.46 2.72 26.13
N GLN A 283 5.02 3.87 25.64
CA GLN A 283 3.71 4.48 25.90
C GLN A 283 3.16 5.00 24.57
N PHE A 284 1.85 5.14 24.48
CA PHE A 284 1.22 5.77 23.32
C PHE A 284 1.18 7.29 23.47
N VAL A 285 1.53 7.98 22.39
CA VAL A 285 1.17 9.38 22.14
C VAL A 285 0.04 9.37 21.12
N VAL A 286 -1.16 9.74 21.56
CA VAL A 286 -2.34 9.86 20.70
C VAL A 286 -2.47 11.31 20.27
N VAL A 287 -2.51 11.56 18.96
CA VAL A 287 -2.66 12.88 18.35
C VAL A 287 -3.99 12.93 17.63
N GLY A 288 -4.87 13.83 18.08
CA GLY A 288 -6.13 14.12 17.42
C GLY A 288 -6.00 15.34 16.52
N LEU A 289 -6.68 15.32 15.38
CA LEU A 289 -6.60 16.33 14.34
C LEU A 289 -8.00 16.65 13.80
N ASN A 290 -8.36 17.92 13.81
CA ASN A 290 -9.46 18.46 13.02
C ASN A 290 -8.88 19.14 11.79
N ALA A 291 -8.85 18.41 10.69
CA ALA A 291 -8.23 18.83 9.44
C ALA A 291 -9.27 19.46 8.50
N THR A 292 -8.99 20.68 8.05
CA THR A 292 -9.82 21.42 7.10
C THR A 292 -8.99 21.77 5.87
N ALA A 293 -9.44 21.35 4.69
CA ALA A 293 -8.81 21.74 3.44
C ALA A 293 -9.20 23.17 3.03
N ALA A 294 -8.23 23.92 2.47
CA ALA A 294 -8.43 25.29 2.01
C ALA A 294 -9.56 25.39 0.97
N SER A 295 -10.27 26.52 0.95
CA SER A 295 -11.46 26.69 0.13
C SER A 295 -11.17 26.48 -1.37
N GLY A 296 -11.96 25.61 -2.00
CA GLY A 296 -11.94 25.39 -3.45
C GLY A 296 -11.24 24.12 -3.92
N SER A 297 -10.71 23.28 -3.01
CA SER A 297 -10.02 22.05 -3.38
C SER A 297 -9.92 21.04 -2.23
N PRO A 298 -10.16 19.73 -2.44
CA PRO A 298 -9.84 18.72 -1.44
C PRO A 298 -8.35 18.71 -1.14
N GLY A 299 -8.03 18.51 0.14
CA GLY A 299 -6.66 18.38 0.66
C GLY A 299 -6.30 16.92 0.93
N THR A 300 -5.01 16.64 0.97
CA THR A 300 -4.42 15.32 1.22
C THR A 300 -3.46 15.39 2.40
N LEU A 301 -3.61 14.48 3.37
CA LEU A 301 -2.67 14.31 4.48
C LEU A 301 -2.60 12.84 4.88
N PRO A 302 -1.71 12.02 4.28
CA PRO A 302 -1.58 10.61 4.63
C PRO A 302 -1.10 10.46 6.06
N GLN A 303 -1.68 9.50 6.79
CA GLN A 303 -1.26 9.20 8.16
C GLN A 303 0.24 8.86 8.23
N SER A 304 0.79 8.24 7.18
CA SER A 304 2.22 7.93 7.08
C SER A 304 3.14 9.14 6.87
N ALA A 305 2.61 10.31 6.48
CA ALA A 305 3.40 11.54 6.45
C ALA A 305 3.58 12.16 7.83
N LEU A 306 2.75 11.78 8.81
CA LEU A 306 2.90 12.21 10.19
C LEU A 306 4.00 11.40 10.87
N VAL A 307 4.95 12.12 11.44
CA VAL A 307 6.07 11.55 12.19
C VAL A 307 6.16 12.25 13.52
N PHE A 308 6.45 11.48 14.57
CA PHE A 308 6.75 12.02 15.88
C PHE A 308 8.25 11.96 16.12
N GLU A 309 8.89 13.09 16.41
CA GLU A 309 10.30 13.13 16.75
C GLU A 309 10.46 13.33 18.26
N SER A 310 11.26 12.48 18.91
CA SER A 310 11.60 12.62 20.32
C SER A 310 13.04 12.17 20.54
N ASP A 311 13.81 12.97 21.29
CA ASP A 311 15.22 12.72 21.58
C ASP A 311 16.09 12.43 20.34
N GLY A 312 15.77 13.07 19.20
CA GLY A 312 16.47 12.90 17.91
C GLY A 312 16.14 11.58 17.19
N VAL A 313 15.12 10.85 17.65
CA VAL A 313 14.60 9.64 17.00
C VAL A 313 13.23 9.96 16.41
N SER A 314 13.04 9.59 15.14
CA SER A 314 11.76 9.72 14.44
C SER A 314 10.96 8.41 14.54
N TYR A 315 9.72 8.52 15.01
CA TYR A 315 8.76 7.44 15.16
C TYR A 315 7.66 7.61 14.10
N GLY A 316 7.41 6.56 13.32
CA GLY A 316 6.25 6.49 12.44
C GLY A 316 4.98 6.17 13.23
N HIS A 317 3.82 6.34 12.60
CA HIS A 317 2.56 5.91 13.19
C HIS A 317 2.63 4.43 13.62
N GLN A 318 2.05 4.13 14.77
CA GLN A 318 1.88 2.77 15.27
C GLN A 318 0.63 2.18 14.63
N PRO A 319 0.75 1.17 13.75
CA PRO A 319 -0.42 0.50 13.21
C PRO A 319 -1.15 -0.25 14.33
N LEU A 320 -2.48 -0.13 14.33
CA LEU A 320 -3.37 -0.88 15.19
C LEU A 320 -4.16 -1.88 14.34
N SER A 321 -4.31 -3.10 14.82
CA SER A 321 -4.97 -4.16 14.05
C SER A 321 -6.46 -3.83 13.83
N ASN A 322 -6.92 -3.84 12.58
CA ASN A 322 -8.33 -3.67 12.20
C ASN A 322 -8.98 -2.33 12.57
N VAL A 323 -8.21 -1.30 12.94
CA VAL A 323 -8.73 0.06 13.19
C VAL A 323 -7.79 1.10 12.58
N THR A 324 -8.36 2.20 12.10
CA THR A 324 -7.60 3.38 11.68
C THR A 324 -8.30 4.64 12.18
N GLY A 325 -7.53 5.70 12.40
CA GLY A 325 -8.08 7.03 12.65
C GLY A 325 -8.19 7.88 11.38
N PHE A 326 -7.89 7.31 10.20
CA PHE A 326 -7.89 7.98 8.89
C PHE A 326 -8.83 7.28 7.90
N ASP A 327 -10.07 7.00 8.32
CA ASP A 327 -11.06 6.20 7.57
C ASP A 327 -11.28 6.69 6.11
N ASN A 328 -11.20 8.00 5.88
CA ASN A 328 -11.37 8.60 4.55
C ASN A 328 -10.12 8.55 3.65
N GLY A 329 -9.10 7.76 4.02
CA GLY A 329 -7.88 7.63 3.22
C GLY A 329 -7.15 8.94 3.02
N ALA A 330 -7.09 9.73 4.09
CA ALA A 330 -6.34 10.98 4.11
C ALA A 330 -6.84 12.07 3.16
N LEU A 331 -8.09 11.97 2.68
CA LEU A 331 -8.73 12.99 1.86
C LEU A 331 -9.67 13.85 2.69
N PHE A 332 -9.51 15.16 2.57
CA PHE A 332 -10.27 16.16 3.33
C PHE A 332 -11.07 17.03 2.36
N ALA A 333 -12.38 17.09 2.56
CA ALA A 333 -13.26 17.90 1.72
C ALA A 333 -13.01 19.41 1.96
N PRO A 334 -13.13 20.25 0.91
CA PRO A 334 -12.91 21.69 1.07
C PRO A 334 -13.97 22.32 1.95
N GLY A 335 -13.53 23.09 2.96
CA GLY A 335 -14.42 23.82 3.87
C GLY A 335 -15.17 22.96 4.88
N GLU A 336 -14.92 21.65 4.92
CA GLU A 336 -15.42 20.74 5.95
C GLU A 336 -14.25 20.34 6.86
N SER A 337 -14.48 20.38 8.17
CA SER A 337 -13.52 19.90 9.15
C SER A 337 -13.78 18.42 9.39
N THR A 338 -12.78 17.59 9.19
CA THR A 338 -12.87 16.14 9.47
C THR A 338 -11.97 15.80 10.64
N HIS A 339 -12.54 15.13 11.64
CA HIS A 339 -11.78 14.58 12.75
C HIS A 339 -11.03 13.32 12.30
N VAL A 340 -9.74 13.24 12.62
CA VAL A 340 -8.87 12.08 12.43
C VAL A 340 -7.91 11.96 13.59
N TRP A 341 -7.39 10.77 13.84
CA TRP A 341 -6.40 10.56 14.89
C TRP A 341 -5.27 9.62 14.46
N THR A 342 -4.13 9.76 15.11
CA THR A 342 -2.99 8.85 14.93
C THR A 342 -2.32 8.57 16.27
N VAL A 343 -1.55 7.49 16.31
CA VAL A 343 -0.89 7.01 17.52
C VAL A 343 0.56 6.77 17.20
N PHE A 344 1.44 7.15 18.12
CA PHE A 344 2.87 6.82 18.09
C PHE A 344 3.19 6.01 19.34
N ALA A 345 4.05 5.01 19.20
CA ALA A 345 4.62 4.29 20.34
C ALA A 345 6.01 4.87 20.60
N VAL A 346 6.22 5.40 21.81
CA VAL A 346 7.47 6.09 22.20
C VAL A 346 7.98 5.57 23.53
N PRO A 347 9.29 5.64 23.80
CA PRO A 347 9.85 5.21 25.08
C PRO A 347 9.18 5.93 26.27
N ARG A 348 8.95 5.20 27.37
CA ARG A 348 8.35 5.77 28.59
C ARG A 348 9.16 6.90 29.24
N ASN A 349 10.46 6.97 28.95
CA ASN A 349 11.34 8.02 29.44
C ASN A 349 11.41 9.25 28.53
N ALA A 350 10.68 9.25 27.39
CA ALA A 350 10.53 10.44 26.57
C ALA A 350 9.86 11.56 27.39
N THR A 351 10.44 12.76 27.34
CA THR A 351 9.93 13.93 28.09
C THR A 351 9.31 14.98 27.18
N THR A 352 9.78 15.04 25.93
CA THR A 352 9.30 15.97 24.91
C THR A 352 9.20 15.26 23.57
N GLY A 353 8.35 15.74 22.68
CA GLY A 353 8.38 15.33 21.29
C GLY A 353 7.60 16.27 20.38
N THR A 354 7.87 16.16 19.09
CA THR A 354 7.35 17.07 18.07
C THR A 354 6.72 16.28 16.94
N VAL A 355 5.46 16.58 16.64
CA VAL A 355 4.77 16.08 15.45
C VAL A 355 5.22 16.90 14.24
N LEU A 356 5.63 16.20 13.19
CA LEU A 356 6.14 16.74 11.95
C LEU A 356 5.32 16.16 10.78
N VAL A 357 5.16 16.95 9.72
CA VAL A 357 4.75 16.43 8.42
C VAL A 357 6.00 16.25 7.58
N GLN A 358 6.30 15.01 7.18
CA GLN A 358 7.35 14.77 6.21
C GLN A 358 6.97 15.45 4.89
N PRO A 359 7.90 16.16 4.23
CA PRO A 359 7.63 16.77 2.94
C PRO A 359 7.33 15.67 1.92
N THR A 360 6.05 15.49 1.62
CA THR A 360 5.58 14.69 0.51
C THR A 360 5.42 15.59 -0.72
N ASN A 361 5.29 15.01 -1.91
CA ASN A 361 4.94 15.79 -3.13
C ASN A 361 3.45 16.25 -3.10
N GLU A 362 2.89 16.46 -1.92
CA GLU A 362 1.47 16.66 -1.66
C GLU A 362 1.21 18.08 -1.13
N ASP A 363 0.07 18.22 -0.44
CA ASP A 363 -0.46 19.46 0.07
C ASP A 363 0.31 19.93 1.31
N THR A 364 0.53 21.24 1.40
CA THR A 364 1.18 21.86 2.55
C THR A 364 0.24 21.87 3.77
N VAL A 365 0.77 21.52 4.94
CA VAL A 365 -0.02 21.42 6.19
C VAL A 365 0.43 22.46 7.21
N ALA A 366 -0.52 23.21 7.77
CA ALA A 366 -0.31 24.09 8.91
C ALA A 366 -0.99 23.52 10.16
N PHE A 367 -0.21 23.30 11.22
CA PHE A 367 -0.68 22.89 12.52
C PHE A 367 -1.08 24.10 13.37
N VAL A 368 -2.27 24.03 13.95
CA VAL A 368 -2.76 25.02 14.91
C VAL A 368 -3.16 24.28 16.17
N HIS A 369 -2.49 24.54 17.30
CA HIS A 369 -2.86 23.89 18.55
C HIS A 369 -4.27 24.31 18.98
N ASP A 370 -5.10 23.34 19.36
CA ASP A 370 -6.47 23.54 19.80
C ASP A 370 -6.83 22.47 20.84
N ASP A 371 -6.93 22.86 22.11
CA ASP A 371 -7.18 21.97 23.24
C ASP A 371 -8.60 21.37 23.25
N THR A 372 -9.49 21.89 22.41
CA THR A 372 -10.85 21.36 22.24
C THR A 372 -10.91 20.18 21.27
N VAL A 373 -9.84 19.94 20.49
CA VAL A 373 -9.77 18.78 19.60
C VAL A 373 -9.66 17.52 20.45
N SER A 374 -10.57 16.57 20.22
CA SER A 374 -10.57 15.31 20.94
C SER A 374 -9.32 14.50 20.63
N THR A 375 -8.91 13.71 21.62
CA THR A 375 -7.86 12.69 21.47
C THR A 375 -8.41 11.31 21.84
N ASP A 376 -9.72 11.18 21.95
CA ASP A 376 -10.42 9.92 22.12
C ASP A 376 -10.78 9.35 20.74
N PRO A 377 -10.25 8.18 20.37
CA PRO A 377 -10.63 7.51 19.12
C PRO A 377 -12.12 7.20 18.95
N ASN A 378 -12.91 7.30 20.03
CA ASN A 378 -14.33 6.99 20.04
C ASN A 378 -15.22 8.24 20.02
N ASP A 379 -14.64 9.44 19.96
CA ASP A 379 -15.44 10.65 19.72
C ASP A 379 -15.84 10.70 18.24
N ASP A 380 -17.10 10.36 17.99
CA ASP A 380 -17.79 10.67 16.74
C ASP A 380 -18.32 12.11 16.84
N ASP A 381 -17.63 13.05 16.20
CA ASP A 381 -18.12 14.44 15.99
C ASP A 381 -19.14 14.51 14.84
#